data_AF-A0A212PX53-F1
#
_entry.id   AF-A0A212PX53-F1
#
_cell.length_a   1.000
_cell.length_b   1.000
_cell.length_c   1.000
_cell.angle_alpha   90.00
_cell.angle_beta   90.00
_cell.angle_gamma   90.00
#
_symmetry.space_group_name_H-M   'P 1'
#
loop_
_entity.id
_entity.type
_entity.pdbx_description
1 polymer ?
#
loop_
_entity_poly.entity_id
_entity_poly.type
_entity_poly.pdbx_seq_one_letter_code
_entity_poly.pdbx_strand_id
1 'polypeptide(L)'
;MGDAAATLCFGAAIDPALNARAHAFCAALAAAPPPGLLEWAPAFASVTLWHDPDVLPFAALEDLCHRLIAAPAPPRTGESHELPFCAEGDFAPDLAEVAQVNGLSPGAWLDAFAHITFDVHMLGFLPGFAYLGGLPPYLDAPRLATPRKTVPARSVAVADGMCAAYPFASPGGWRLVGRTPLKMFDARALRPTLLAPGDRVRWRRIGLDEFFELEGQWRD
;
A
#
# COMPACT_ATOMS: atom_id res chain seq x y z
N MET A 1 -24.55 2.46 -2.38
CA MET A 1 -24.03 3.82 -2.15
C MET A 1 -25.17 4.78 -2.37
N GLY A 2 -25.32 5.81 -1.53
CA GLY A 2 -26.43 6.76 -1.67
C GLY A 2 -26.28 7.65 -2.92
N ASP A 3 -27.26 8.52 -3.17
CA ASP A 3 -27.38 9.34 -4.38
C ASP A 3 -26.22 10.36 -4.59
N ALA A 4 -25.34 10.53 -3.60
CA ALA A 4 -24.20 11.46 -3.61
C ALA A 4 -22.82 10.78 -3.81
N ALA A 5 -22.79 9.48 -4.15
CA ALA A 5 -21.54 8.77 -4.38
C ALA A 5 -21.64 7.71 -5.48
N ALA A 6 -20.65 7.67 -6.37
CA ALA A 6 -20.52 6.68 -7.43
C ALA A 6 -19.15 5.97 -7.34
N THR A 7 -19.12 4.65 -7.59
CA THR A 7 -17.85 3.91 -7.73
C THR A 7 -17.64 3.53 -9.18
N LEU A 8 -16.53 3.99 -9.74
CA LEU A 8 -16.05 3.57 -11.05
C LEU A 8 -15.12 2.36 -10.87
N CYS A 9 -15.43 1.25 -11.55
CA CYS A 9 -14.62 0.03 -11.53
C CYS A 9 -13.89 -0.16 -12.86
N PHE A 10 -12.56 -0.26 -12.83
CA PHE A 10 -11.72 -0.52 -14.00
C PHE A 10 -11.57 -2.02 -14.29
N GLY A 11 -11.88 -2.86 -13.29
CA GLY A 11 -11.93 -4.32 -13.36
C GLY A 11 -12.07 -4.93 -11.97
N ALA A 12 -12.13 -6.27 -11.90
CA ALA A 12 -12.39 -6.99 -10.64
C ALA A 12 -11.12 -7.54 -9.95
N ALA A 13 -9.96 -7.52 -10.62
CA ALA A 13 -8.72 -8.08 -10.12
C ALA A 13 -7.81 -7.03 -9.46
N ILE A 14 -6.99 -7.46 -8.49
CA ILE A 14 -5.84 -6.68 -8.02
C ILE A 14 -4.74 -6.85 -9.07
N ASP A 15 -4.75 -5.96 -10.05
CA ASP A 15 -3.86 -5.98 -11.20
C ASP A 15 -3.11 -4.64 -11.32
N PRO A 16 -1.77 -4.64 -11.46
CA PRO A 16 -0.99 -3.41 -11.56
C PRO A 16 -1.39 -2.48 -12.71
N ALA A 17 -1.86 -3.01 -13.84
CA ALA A 17 -2.31 -2.20 -14.96
C ALA A 17 -3.69 -1.58 -14.69
N LEU A 18 -4.61 -2.31 -14.05
CA LEU A 18 -5.88 -1.76 -13.59
C LEU A 18 -5.68 -0.68 -12.52
N ASN A 19 -4.76 -0.90 -11.58
CA ASN A 19 -4.41 0.09 -10.58
C ASN A 19 -3.81 1.35 -11.20
N ALA A 20 -2.93 1.19 -12.20
CA ALA A 20 -2.38 2.31 -12.96
C ALA A 20 -3.48 3.12 -13.67
N ARG A 21 -4.52 2.46 -14.22
CA ARG A 21 -5.67 3.15 -14.82
C ARG A 21 -6.49 3.95 -13.81
N ALA A 22 -6.71 3.40 -12.61
CA ALA A 22 -7.39 4.11 -11.53
C ALA A 22 -6.62 5.37 -11.09
N HIS A 23 -5.30 5.28 -10.92
CA HIS A 23 -4.47 6.44 -10.58
C HIS A 23 -4.36 7.46 -11.71
N ALA A 24 -4.27 7.01 -12.96
CA ALA A 24 -4.31 7.89 -14.14
C ALA A 24 -5.61 8.71 -14.17
N PHE A 25 -6.74 8.07 -13.88
CA PHE A 25 -8.03 8.73 -13.78
C PHE A 25 -8.05 9.77 -12.64
N CYS A 26 -7.54 9.43 -11.45
CA CYS A 26 -7.40 10.38 -10.34
C CYS A 26 -6.50 11.58 -10.68
N ALA A 27 -5.39 11.36 -11.40
CA ALA A 27 -4.50 12.44 -11.83
C ALA A 27 -5.19 13.38 -12.83
N ALA A 28 -5.99 12.82 -13.75
CA ALA A 28 -6.77 13.62 -14.69
C ALA A 28 -7.86 14.45 -14.01
N LEU A 29 -8.54 13.89 -12.99
CA LEU A 29 -9.47 14.63 -12.13
C LEU A 29 -8.77 15.77 -11.38
N ALA A 30 -7.62 15.50 -10.78
CA ALA A 30 -6.86 16.50 -10.01
C ALA A 30 -6.38 17.67 -10.89
N ALA A 31 -6.06 17.42 -12.16
CA ALA A 31 -5.62 18.45 -13.10
C ALA A 31 -6.73 19.45 -13.46
N ALA A 32 -7.99 19.02 -13.44
CA ALA A 32 -9.15 19.86 -13.76
C ALA A 32 -10.41 19.37 -12.99
N PRO A 33 -10.50 19.64 -11.68
CA PRO A 33 -11.62 19.16 -10.87
C PRO A 33 -12.91 19.86 -11.32
N PRO A 34 -13.97 19.11 -11.68
CA PRO A 34 -15.23 19.70 -12.12
C PRO A 34 -15.98 20.31 -10.93
N PRO A 35 -16.75 21.40 -11.15
CA PRO A 35 -17.70 21.88 -10.14
C PRO A 35 -18.65 20.78 -9.68
N GLY A 36 -18.91 20.72 -8.38
CA GLY A 36 -19.81 19.72 -7.78
C GLY A 36 -19.16 18.37 -7.47
N LEU A 37 -17.91 18.10 -7.89
CA LEU A 37 -17.15 16.98 -7.35
C LEU A 37 -16.51 17.39 -6.02
N LEU A 38 -16.84 16.66 -4.95
CA LEU A 38 -16.46 16.99 -3.57
C LEU A 38 -15.17 16.28 -3.17
N GLU A 39 -15.07 14.98 -3.46
CA GLU A 39 -13.94 14.14 -3.08
C GLU A 39 -13.82 12.94 -4.02
N TRP A 40 -12.62 12.37 -4.12
CA TRP A 40 -12.41 11.05 -4.71
C TRP A 40 -11.37 10.24 -3.95
N ALA A 41 -11.55 8.92 -3.93
CA ALA A 41 -10.62 8.00 -3.30
C ALA A 41 -10.36 6.78 -4.20
N PRO A 42 -9.11 6.55 -4.65
CA PRO A 42 -8.76 5.32 -5.34
C PRO A 42 -8.67 4.15 -4.36
N ALA A 43 -9.12 2.98 -4.80
CA ALA A 43 -8.99 1.71 -4.10
C ALA A 43 -8.71 0.59 -5.11
N PHE A 44 -7.46 0.13 -5.16
CA PHE A 44 -6.98 -0.86 -6.14
C PHE A 44 -7.39 -0.54 -7.59
N ALA A 45 -8.38 -1.25 -8.14
CA ALA A 45 -8.89 -1.12 -9.49
C ALA A 45 -10.19 -0.30 -9.57
N SER A 46 -10.47 0.54 -8.57
CA SER A 46 -11.68 1.34 -8.49
C SER A 46 -11.41 2.74 -7.96
N VAL A 47 -12.31 3.68 -8.25
CA VAL A 47 -12.30 5.04 -7.69
C VAL A 47 -13.71 5.37 -7.22
N THR A 48 -13.86 5.73 -5.95
CA THR A 48 -15.10 6.26 -5.41
C THR A 48 -15.09 7.78 -5.54
N LEU A 49 -16.19 8.33 -6.04
CA LEU A 49 -16.41 9.74 -6.32
C LEU A 49 -17.58 10.20 -5.47
N TRP A 50 -17.36 11.25 -4.68
CA TRP A 50 -18.42 11.95 -3.95
C TRP A 50 -18.73 13.25 -4.68
N HIS A 51 -20.00 13.48 -4.95
CA HIS A 51 -20.45 14.65 -5.70
C HIS A 51 -21.71 15.26 -5.06
N ASP A 52 -21.92 16.54 -5.33
CA ASP A 52 -23.15 17.26 -5.07
C ASP A 52 -24.12 17.00 -6.25
N PRO A 53 -25.22 16.26 -6.07
CA PRO A 53 -26.14 15.93 -7.16
C PRO A 53 -26.85 17.14 -7.76
N ASP A 54 -26.97 18.25 -7.02
CA ASP A 54 -27.61 19.48 -7.49
C ASP A 54 -26.69 20.28 -8.42
N VAL A 55 -25.37 20.15 -8.25
CA VAL A 55 -24.34 20.84 -9.05
C VAL A 55 -23.77 19.94 -10.16
N LEU A 56 -23.57 18.66 -9.86
CA LEU A 56 -23.06 17.64 -10.76
C LEU A 56 -23.99 16.41 -10.73
N PRO A 57 -25.06 16.39 -11.55
CA PRO A 57 -25.96 15.25 -11.63
C PRO A 57 -25.24 13.97 -12.09
N PHE A 58 -25.76 12.80 -11.69
CA PHE A 58 -25.13 11.51 -11.99
C PHE A 58 -24.82 11.30 -13.48
N ALA A 59 -25.72 11.68 -14.39
CA ALA A 59 -25.49 11.58 -15.84
C ALA A 59 -24.27 12.40 -16.31
N ALA A 60 -24.10 13.62 -15.77
CA ALA A 60 -22.96 14.46 -16.11
C ALA A 60 -21.65 13.89 -15.53
N LEU A 61 -21.73 13.27 -14.35
CA LEU A 61 -20.60 12.56 -13.74
C LEU A 61 -20.21 11.31 -14.55
N GLU A 62 -21.18 10.54 -15.02
CA GLU A 62 -20.98 9.37 -15.89
C GLU A 62 -20.29 9.77 -17.20
N ASP A 63 -20.79 10.82 -17.86
CA ASP A 63 -20.19 11.36 -19.09
C ASP A 63 -18.74 11.84 -18.87
N LEU A 64 -18.48 12.50 -17.74
CA LEU A 64 -17.13 12.89 -17.36
C LEU A 64 -16.24 11.66 -17.20
N CYS A 65 -16.72 10.63 -16.51
CA CYS A 65 -15.97 9.40 -16.30
C CYS A 65 -15.59 8.76 -17.64
N HIS A 66 -16.54 8.60 -18.56
CA HIS A 66 -16.28 8.05 -19.89
C HIS A 66 -15.23 8.83 -20.67
N ARG A 67 -15.27 10.17 -20.63
CA ARG A 67 -14.26 11.02 -21.30
C ARG A 67 -12.86 10.82 -20.71
N LEU A 68 -12.74 10.80 -19.38
CA LEU A 68 -11.44 10.67 -18.72
C LEU A 68 -10.85 9.27 -18.87
N ILE A 69 -11.68 8.23 -18.91
CA ILE A 69 -11.23 6.84 -19.17
C ILE A 69 -10.69 6.67 -20.60
N ALA A 70 -11.26 7.39 -21.56
CA ALA A 70 -10.81 7.34 -22.96
C ALA A 70 -9.47 8.06 -23.20
N ALA A 71 -9.03 8.90 -22.25
CA ALA A 71 -7.73 9.54 -22.33
C ALA A 71 -6.59 8.53 -22.11
N PRO A 72 -5.46 8.64 -22.83
CA PRO A 72 -4.30 7.80 -22.59
C PRO A 72 -3.79 8.02 -21.16
N ALA A 73 -3.55 6.92 -20.44
CA ALA A 73 -2.97 6.99 -19.10
C ALA A 73 -1.56 7.62 -19.18
N PRO A 74 -1.24 8.62 -18.35
CA PRO A 74 0.12 9.13 -18.27
C PRO A 74 1.07 8.00 -17.84
N PRO A 75 2.36 8.06 -18.26
CA PRO A 75 3.36 7.09 -17.83
C PRO A 75 3.48 7.11 -16.30
N ARG A 76 3.66 5.93 -15.70
CA ARG A 76 3.87 5.80 -14.24
C ARG A 76 5.13 6.58 -13.84
N THR A 77 4.97 7.57 -12.98
CA THR A 77 6.05 8.31 -12.34
C THR A 77 6.06 7.99 -10.85
N GLY A 78 6.79 6.95 -10.45
CA GLY A 78 7.00 6.58 -9.05
C GLY A 78 8.48 6.57 -8.71
N GLU A 79 8.81 6.96 -7.48
CA GLU A 79 10.18 6.87 -6.96
C GLU A 79 10.52 5.40 -6.63
N SER A 80 11.79 5.03 -6.78
CA SER A 80 12.29 3.72 -6.34
C SER A 80 12.89 3.86 -4.94
N HIS A 81 12.38 3.08 -3.99
CA HIS A 81 12.80 3.10 -2.60
C HIS A 81 13.49 1.79 -2.22
N GLU A 82 14.59 1.88 -1.50
CA GLU A 82 15.19 0.76 -0.79
C GLU A 82 15.02 0.97 0.71
N LEU A 83 14.14 0.20 1.34
CA LEU A 83 13.76 0.39 2.74
C LEU A 83 14.44 -0.66 3.63
N PRO A 84 15.12 -0.25 4.72
CA PRO A 84 15.72 -1.20 5.66
C PRO A 84 14.64 -1.93 6.46
N PHE A 85 14.84 -3.22 6.68
CA PHE A 85 14.06 -4.00 7.64
C PHE A 85 14.91 -5.04 8.37
N CYS A 86 14.57 -5.29 9.62
CA CYS A 86 15.21 -6.29 10.47
C CYS A 86 14.21 -7.41 10.78
N ALA A 87 14.67 -8.65 10.70
CA ALA A 87 13.88 -9.86 10.98
C ALA A 87 14.43 -10.66 12.17
N GLU A 88 15.28 -10.03 12.99
CA GLU A 88 15.91 -10.66 14.15
C GLU A 88 15.09 -10.45 15.43
N GLY A 89 15.33 -11.31 16.43
CA GLY A 89 14.61 -11.27 17.71
C GLY A 89 13.09 -11.35 17.53
N ASP A 90 12.36 -10.49 18.25
CA ASP A 90 10.89 -10.48 18.26
C ASP A 90 10.27 -9.70 17.08
N PHE A 91 11.07 -9.26 16.09
CA PHE A 91 10.57 -8.45 14.98
C PHE A 91 9.84 -9.27 13.90
N ALA A 92 10.10 -10.58 13.83
CA ALA A 92 9.54 -11.46 12.81
C ALA A 92 8.88 -12.72 13.41
N PRO A 93 7.87 -12.57 14.28
CA PRO A 93 7.30 -13.69 15.04
C PRO A 93 6.62 -14.75 14.16
N ASP A 94 6.19 -14.39 12.94
CA ASP A 94 5.51 -15.33 12.03
C ASP A 94 6.44 -15.91 10.96
N LEU A 95 7.68 -15.43 10.84
CA LEU A 95 8.57 -15.79 9.73
C LEU A 95 8.85 -17.30 9.66
N ALA A 96 9.01 -17.96 10.81
CA ALA A 96 9.24 -19.40 10.85
C ALA A 96 8.08 -20.19 10.25
N GLU A 97 6.83 -19.84 10.59
CA GLU A 97 5.63 -20.48 10.06
C GLU A 97 5.44 -20.16 8.58
N VAL A 98 5.61 -18.88 8.18
CA VAL A 98 5.53 -18.43 6.78
C VAL A 98 6.55 -19.17 5.91
N ALA A 99 7.79 -19.33 6.37
CA ALA A 99 8.80 -20.07 5.63
C ALA A 99 8.43 -21.57 5.55
N GLN A 100 7.96 -22.16 6.66
CA GLN A 100 7.58 -23.57 6.72
C GLN A 100 6.44 -23.92 5.76
N VAL A 101 5.37 -23.13 5.70
CA VAL A 101 4.24 -23.41 4.78
C VAL A 101 4.64 -23.30 3.30
N ASN A 102 5.72 -22.58 3.01
CA ASN A 102 6.29 -22.44 1.67
C ASN A 102 7.45 -23.43 1.40
N GLY A 103 7.77 -24.33 2.34
CA GLY A 103 8.86 -25.30 2.18
C GLY A 103 10.26 -24.67 2.18
N LEU A 104 10.42 -23.50 2.79
CA LEU A 104 11.67 -22.74 2.87
C LEU A 104 12.21 -22.69 4.31
N SER A 105 13.51 -22.42 4.44
CA SER A 105 14.06 -21.95 5.72
C SER A 105 13.77 -20.44 5.89
N PRO A 106 13.73 -19.92 7.13
CA PRO A 106 13.57 -18.48 7.37
C PRO A 106 14.60 -17.63 6.61
N GLY A 107 15.85 -18.09 6.54
CA GLY A 107 16.90 -17.40 5.79
C GLY A 107 16.62 -17.37 4.28
N ALA A 108 16.27 -18.52 3.69
CA ALA A 108 15.96 -18.60 2.26
C ALA A 108 14.71 -17.77 1.89
N TRP A 109 13.71 -17.72 2.79
CA TRP A 109 12.55 -16.85 2.61
C TRP A 109 12.95 -15.37 2.61
N LEU A 110 13.78 -14.94 3.58
CA LEU A 110 14.25 -13.55 3.66
C LEU A 110 15.09 -13.15 2.45
N ASP A 111 15.98 -14.03 1.98
CA ASP A 111 16.82 -13.76 0.82
C ASP A 111 15.97 -13.59 -0.45
N ALA A 112 14.96 -14.47 -0.64
CA ALA A 112 14.02 -14.36 -1.75
C ALA A 112 13.15 -13.10 -1.62
N PHE A 113 12.67 -12.77 -0.41
CA PHE A 113 11.86 -11.58 -0.14
C PHE A 113 12.60 -10.27 -0.45
N ALA A 114 13.89 -10.19 -0.09
CA ALA A 114 14.72 -9.01 -0.34
C ALA A 114 15.02 -8.77 -1.83
N HIS A 115 14.81 -9.77 -2.71
CA HIS A 115 14.96 -9.64 -4.15
C HIS A 115 13.69 -9.16 -4.87
N ILE A 116 12.54 -9.11 -4.19
CA ILE A 116 11.30 -8.64 -4.80
C ILE A 116 11.32 -7.12 -4.95
N THR A 117 10.87 -6.66 -6.11
CA THR A 117 10.46 -5.26 -6.30
C THR A 117 8.94 -5.20 -6.20
N PHE A 118 8.45 -4.51 -5.18
CA PHE A 118 7.02 -4.31 -4.96
C PHE A 118 6.54 -3.00 -5.59
N ASP A 119 5.28 -2.97 -6.00
CA ASP A 119 4.60 -1.77 -6.46
C ASP A 119 3.67 -1.23 -5.37
N VAL A 120 3.74 0.06 -5.05
CA VAL A 120 2.77 0.70 -4.16
C VAL A 120 1.45 0.87 -4.91
N HIS A 121 0.48 0.01 -4.62
CA HIS A 121 -0.82 0.02 -5.30
C HIS A 121 -1.73 1.11 -4.74
N MET A 122 -1.78 1.27 -3.43
CA MET A 122 -2.59 2.32 -2.79
C MET A 122 -2.10 2.59 -1.37
N LEU A 123 -2.52 3.74 -0.83
CA LEU A 123 -2.47 4.01 0.59
C LEU A 123 -3.88 3.90 1.16
N GLY A 124 -4.05 3.30 2.33
CA GLY A 124 -5.37 3.13 2.95
C GLY A 124 -5.28 2.36 4.27
N PHE A 125 -6.41 2.10 4.95
CA PHE A 125 -6.51 1.55 6.31
C PHE A 125 -6.02 2.49 7.42
N LEU A 126 -4.78 2.99 7.35
CA LEU A 126 -4.22 3.98 8.26
C LEU A 126 -3.42 5.03 7.47
N PRO A 127 -3.23 6.25 8.00
CA PRO A 127 -2.35 7.24 7.38
C PRO A 127 -0.95 6.67 7.13
N GLY A 128 -0.51 6.67 5.87
CA GLY A 128 0.78 6.12 5.42
C GLY A 128 0.87 4.60 5.32
N PHE A 129 -0.22 3.86 5.52
CA PHE A 129 -0.21 2.41 5.33
C PHE A 129 -0.30 2.11 3.83
N ALA A 130 0.82 1.62 3.28
CA ALA A 130 0.99 1.32 1.87
C ALA A 130 0.76 -0.17 1.58
N TYR A 131 -0.12 -0.46 0.63
CA TYR A 131 -0.32 -1.80 0.10
C TYR A 131 0.67 -2.03 -1.04
N LEU A 132 1.67 -2.86 -0.77
CA LEU A 132 2.73 -3.23 -1.70
C LEU A 132 2.33 -4.52 -2.41
N GLY A 133 2.03 -4.44 -3.71
CA GLY A 133 1.71 -5.60 -4.53
C GLY A 133 2.96 -6.27 -5.11
N GLY A 134 2.83 -7.55 -5.46
CA GLY A 134 3.87 -8.30 -6.15
C GLY A 134 4.54 -9.40 -5.33
N LEU A 135 3.98 -9.77 -4.16
CA LEU A 135 4.47 -10.93 -3.41
C LEU A 135 4.17 -12.22 -4.18
N PRO A 136 5.19 -13.01 -4.56
CA PRO A 136 4.97 -14.26 -5.28
C PRO A 136 4.25 -15.31 -4.41
N PRO A 137 3.43 -16.20 -5.01
CA PRO A 137 2.71 -17.24 -4.26
C PRO A 137 3.60 -18.16 -3.42
N TYR A 138 4.87 -18.38 -3.80
CA TYR A 138 5.81 -19.22 -3.06
C TYR A 138 6.44 -18.54 -1.83
N LEU A 139 6.08 -17.27 -1.56
CA LEU A 139 6.47 -16.54 -0.35
C LEU A 139 5.26 -16.05 0.44
N ASP A 140 4.05 -16.27 -0.08
CA ASP A 140 2.81 -15.82 0.54
C ASP A 140 2.34 -16.79 1.63
N ALA A 141 1.50 -16.31 2.53
CA ALA A 141 0.90 -17.13 3.56
C ALA A 141 -0.50 -16.60 3.91
N PRO A 142 -1.43 -17.49 4.29
CA PRO A 142 -2.75 -17.06 4.72
C PRO A 142 -2.64 -16.18 5.97
N ARG A 143 -3.57 -15.23 6.08
CA ARG A 143 -3.77 -14.42 7.29
C ARG A 143 -3.91 -15.31 8.52
N LEU A 144 -3.56 -14.74 9.68
CA LEU A 144 -3.91 -15.36 10.95
C LEU A 144 -5.41 -15.58 11.05
N ALA A 145 -5.81 -16.75 11.53
CA ALA A 145 -7.22 -17.07 11.80
C ALA A 145 -7.85 -16.10 12.80
N THR A 146 -7.08 -15.67 13.80
CA THR A 146 -7.47 -14.64 14.77
C THR A 146 -6.50 -13.46 14.66
N PRO A 147 -6.97 -12.26 14.24
CA PRO A 147 -6.14 -11.07 14.20
C PRO A 147 -5.52 -10.73 15.56
N ARG A 148 -4.29 -10.22 15.55
CA ARG A 148 -3.65 -9.67 16.75
C ARG A 148 -4.42 -8.42 17.20
N LYS A 149 -4.60 -8.30 18.52
CA LYS A 149 -5.14 -7.07 19.12
C LYS A 149 -4.23 -5.87 18.88
N THR A 150 -2.91 -6.12 18.89
CA THR A 150 -1.90 -5.09 18.68
C THR A 150 -0.77 -5.67 17.83
N VAL A 151 -0.59 -5.12 16.65
CA VAL A 151 0.62 -5.21 15.82
C VAL A 151 1.49 -4.01 16.17
N PRO A 152 2.78 -4.18 16.49
CA PRO A 152 3.68 -3.05 16.74
C PRO A 152 3.80 -2.10 15.54
N ALA A 153 4.00 -0.82 15.82
CA ALA A 153 4.31 0.15 14.77
C ALA A 153 5.60 -0.27 14.04
N ARG A 154 5.58 -0.07 12.72
CA ARG A 154 6.60 -0.37 11.73
C ARG A 154 6.85 -1.85 11.47
N SER A 155 5.99 -2.74 11.95
CA SER A 155 6.06 -4.15 11.57
C SER A 155 5.85 -4.28 10.06
N VAL A 156 6.74 -5.02 9.41
CA VAL A 156 6.65 -5.45 8.01
C VAL A 156 5.87 -6.76 7.99
N ALA A 157 4.84 -6.82 7.15
CA ALA A 157 3.92 -7.94 7.13
C ALA A 157 3.50 -8.33 5.72
N VAL A 158 3.15 -9.59 5.55
CA VAL A 158 2.66 -10.18 4.29
C VAL A 158 1.30 -10.84 4.47
N ALA A 159 0.46 -10.74 3.44
CA ALA A 159 -0.77 -11.52 3.26
C ALA A 159 -1.35 -11.33 1.87
N ASP A 160 -1.98 -12.38 1.33
CA ASP A 160 -2.81 -12.34 0.11
C ASP A 160 -2.10 -11.70 -1.10
N GLY A 161 -0.85 -12.08 -1.35
CA GLY A 161 -0.02 -11.55 -2.44
C GLY A 161 0.48 -10.12 -2.22
N MET A 162 0.34 -9.58 -1.01
CA MET A 162 0.75 -8.23 -0.64
C MET A 162 1.74 -8.20 0.51
N CYS A 163 2.48 -7.09 0.57
CA CYS A 163 3.33 -6.68 1.68
C CYS A 163 2.89 -5.29 2.17
N ALA A 164 3.13 -4.98 3.44
CA ALA A 164 2.91 -3.65 4.00
C ALA A 164 3.82 -3.42 5.21
N ALA A 165 4.03 -2.15 5.56
CA ALA A 165 4.58 -1.77 6.85
C ALA A 165 3.55 -0.96 7.63
N TYR A 166 3.22 -1.41 8.84
CA TYR A 166 2.24 -0.75 9.71
C TYR A 166 2.77 0.61 10.19
N PRO A 167 2.14 1.76 9.88
CA PRO A 167 2.65 3.06 10.33
C PRO A 167 2.55 3.25 11.84
N PHE A 168 1.50 2.68 12.44
CA PHE A 168 1.18 2.80 13.87
C PHE A 168 0.84 1.44 14.47
N ALA A 169 0.84 1.39 15.80
CA ALA A 169 0.34 0.23 16.52
C ALA A 169 -1.18 0.11 16.29
N SER A 170 -1.62 -1.04 15.78
CA SER A 170 -3.02 -1.26 15.41
C SER A 170 -3.36 -2.76 15.38
N PRO A 171 -4.64 -3.15 15.45
CA PRO A 171 -5.03 -4.54 15.23
C PRO A 171 -4.69 -5.00 13.81
N GLY A 172 -4.32 -6.27 13.63
CA GLY A 172 -3.94 -6.78 12.31
C GLY A 172 -3.81 -8.30 12.26
N GLY A 173 -4.20 -8.89 11.13
CA GLY A 173 -4.14 -10.33 10.88
C GLY A 173 -3.05 -10.76 9.89
N TRP A 174 -2.21 -9.83 9.44
CA TRP A 174 -1.13 -10.15 8.49
C TRP A 174 0.04 -10.81 9.21
N ARG A 175 0.81 -11.61 8.47
CA ARG A 175 1.97 -12.34 8.99
C ARG A 175 3.15 -11.39 9.13
N LEU A 176 3.64 -11.20 10.35
CA LEU A 176 4.75 -10.29 10.66
C LEU A 176 6.08 -10.98 10.39
N VAL A 177 6.81 -10.48 9.41
CA VAL A 177 8.06 -11.06 8.88
C VAL A 177 9.29 -10.18 9.16
N GLY A 178 9.09 -9.04 9.79
CA GLY A 178 10.17 -8.15 10.23
C GLY A 178 9.65 -6.80 10.70
N ARG A 179 10.57 -5.85 10.83
CA ARG A 179 10.28 -4.48 11.26
C ARG A 179 11.20 -3.50 10.57
N THR A 180 10.69 -2.34 10.14
CA THR A 180 11.51 -1.24 9.62
C THR A 180 11.77 -0.20 10.72
N PRO A 181 12.96 0.43 10.76
CA PRO A 181 13.19 1.54 11.68
C PRO A 181 12.46 2.82 11.25
N LEU A 182 12.13 2.95 9.95
CA LEU A 182 11.59 4.15 9.33
C LEU A 182 10.16 4.47 9.79
N LYS A 183 9.83 5.76 9.87
CA LYS A 183 8.45 6.23 10.01
C LYS A 183 7.76 6.18 8.64
N MET A 184 6.69 5.39 8.53
CA MET A 184 5.88 5.35 7.30
C MET A 184 4.98 6.59 7.15
N PHE A 185 4.69 7.26 8.27
CA PHE A 185 3.91 8.49 8.32
C PHE A 185 4.46 9.46 9.38
N ASP A 186 4.55 10.73 9.02
CA ASP A 186 4.84 11.84 9.93
C ASP A 186 4.05 13.10 9.52
N ALA A 187 3.04 13.47 10.30
CA ALA A 187 2.20 14.63 10.01
C ALA A 187 2.97 15.98 9.99
N ARG A 188 4.19 16.02 10.54
CA ARG A 188 5.03 17.23 10.59
C ARG A 188 6.01 17.31 9.41
N ALA A 189 6.17 16.23 8.65
CA ALA A 189 7.06 16.22 7.50
C ALA A 189 6.45 16.97 6.31
N LEU A 190 7.31 17.53 5.45
CA LEU A 190 6.88 18.16 4.18
C LEU A 190 6.08 17.19 3.30
N ARG A 191 6.46 15.91 3.32
CA ARG A 191 5.70 14.79 2.73
C ARG A 191 5.26 13.87 3.86
N PRO A 192 3.97 13.92 4.28
CA PRO A 192 3.53 13.17 5.46
C PRO A 192 3.59 11.66 5.32
N THR A 193 3.53 11.12 4.10
CA THR A 193 3.65 9.69 3.82
C THR A 193 5.01 9.42 3.17
N LEU A 194 5.72 8.39 3.64
CA LEU A 194 7.00 8.00 3.06
C LEU A 194 6.86 7.48 1.62
N LEU A 195 5.78 6.75 1.35
CA LEU A 195 5.49 6.12 0.08
C LEU A 195 4.26 6.76 -0.57
N ALA A 196 4.23 6.79 -1.89
CA ALA A 196 3.09 7.22 -2.69
C ALA A 196 2.65 6.13 -3.68
N PRO A 197 1.37 6.07 -4.08
CA PRO A 197 0.95 5.16 -5.12
C PRO A 197 1.73 5.35 -6.42
N GLY A 198 2.15 4.24 -7.02
CA GLY A 198 3.02 4.22 -8.19
C GLY A 198 4.50 4.02 -7.89
N ASP A 199 4.95 4.32 -6.65
CA ASP A 199 6.31 4.05 -6.19
C ASP A 199 6.65 2.55 -6.25
N ARG A 200 7.96 2.25 -6.28
CA ARG A 200 8.49 0.89 -6.18
C ARG A 200 9.32 0.73 -4.92
N VAL A 201 9.18 -0.40 -4.24
CA VAL A 201 9.86 -0.68 -2.97
C VAL A 201 10.64 -1.98 -3.08
N ARG A 202 11.89 -1.95 -2.64
CA ARG A 202 12.68 -3.14 -2.31
C ARG A 202 13.05 -3.11 -0.83
N TRP A 203 12.94 -4.25 -0.16
CA TRP A 203 13.33 -4.38 1.23
C TRP A 203 14.80 -4.80 1.34
N ARG A 204 15.60 -4.04 2.09
CA ARG A 204 16.99 -4.37 2.41
C ARG A 204 17.08 -4.92 3.82
N ARG A 205 17.54 -6.16 3.96
CA ARG A 205 17.74 -6.79 5.26
C ARG A 205 18.88 -6.11 6.01
N ILE A 206 18.65 -5.81 7.28
CA ILE A 206 19.62 -5.22 8.21
C ILE A 206 19.63 -5.99 9.55
N GLY A 207 20.74 -5.88 10.29
CA GLY A 207 20.85 -6.41 11.65
C GLY A 207 20.28 -5.46 12.71
N LEU A 208 20.24 -5.92 13.97
CA LEU A 208 19.74 -5.11 15.09
C LEU A 208 20.53 -3.81 15.34
N ASP A 209 21.86 -3.84 15.19
CA ASP A 209 22.70 -2.66 15.45
C ASP A 209 22.35 -1.50 14.50
N GLU A 210 22.32 -1.77 13.19
CA GLU A 210 21.91 -0.79 12.17
C GLU A 210 20.45 -0.35 12.37
N PHE A 211 19.57 -1.27 12.80
CA PHE A 211 18.17 -0.93 13.06
C PHE A 211 18.04 0.15 14.13
N PHE A 212 18.73 -0.04 15.27
CA PHE A 212 18.64 0.90 16.39
C PHE A 212 19.39 2.21 16.10
N GLU A 213 20.48 2.17 15.34
CA GLU A 213 21.16 3.36 14.84
C GLU A 213 20.22 4.22 14.00
N LEU A 214 19.59 3.64 12.98
CA LEU A 214 18.64 4.34 12.11
C LEU A 214 17.43 4.84 12.90
N GLU A 215 16.90 4.03 13.82
CA GLU A 215 15.76 4.42 14.65
C GLU A 215 16.07 5.66 15.52
N GLY A 216 17.30 5.81 15.99
CA GLY A 216 17.74 6.92 16.82
C GLY A 216 17.70 8.28 16.11
N GLN A 217 17.90 8.33 14.79
CA GLN A 217 18.10 9.56 14.01
C GLN A 217 16.91 10.53 13.99
N TRP A 218 15.73 10.11 14.43
CA TRP A 218 14.49 10.92 14.46
C TRP A 218 13.70 10.78 15.76
N ARG A 219 14.35 10.30 16.82
CA ARG A 219 13.81 10.32 18.19
C ARG A 219 14.09 11.64 18.92
N ASP A 220 14.99 12.46 18.37
CA ASP A 220 15.27 13.84 18.77
C ASP A 220 14.37 14.83 18.00
#